data_AF-A0A7S1EBQ2-F1
#
_entry.id   AF-A0A7S1EBQ2-F1
#
_cell.length_a   1.000
_cell.length_b   1.000
_cell.length_c   1.000
_cell.angle_alpha   90.00
_cell.angle_beta   90.00
_cell.angle_gamma   90.00
#
_symmetry.space_group_name_H-M   'P 1'
#
loop_
_entity.id
_entity.type
_entity.pdbx_description
1 polymer ?
#
loop_
_entity_poly.entity_id
_entity_poly.type
_entity_poly.pdbx_seq_one_letter_code
_entity_poly.pdbx_strand_id
1 'polypeptide(L)'
;RDRVLGLRFSIDAEVTQWLDADMQALQQAIDAVLPRTANRLSVPWSGEQPWVLVEASADIQPTLYYLFNRNTRKFTRLGAWRPDIDPKQQAEMDLKWLKARDGLVLPTWVSTPR
;
A
#
# COMPACT_ATOMS: atom_id res chain seq x y z
N ARG A 1 27.67 -1.72 0.48
CA ARG A 1 27.84 -0.28 0.13
C ARG A 1 26.46 0.34 0.17
N ASP A 2 26.29 1.44 0.90
CA ASP A 2 24.99 2.12 1.04
C ASP A 2 24.61 2.80 -0.28
N ARG A 3 23.67 2.18 -1.01
CA ARG A 3 23.12 2.69 -2.27
C ARG A 3 21.70 3.14 -2.02
N VAL A 4 21.36 4.36 -2.43
CA VAL A 4 19.99 4.86 -2.41
C VAL A 4 19.20 4.21 -3.54
N LEU A 5 18.14 3.48 -3.21
CA LEU A 5 17.26 2.80 -4.18
C LEU A 5 16.04 3.65 -4.57
N GLY A 6 15.62 4.58 -3.71
CA GLY A 6 14.41 5.35 -3.88
C GLY A 6 14.19 6.35 -2.75
N LEU A 7 13.13 7.14 -2.89
CA LEU A 7 12.66 8.10 -1.91
C LEU A 7 11.27 7.69 -1.43
N ARG A 8 11.06 7.70 -0.11
CA ARG A 8 9.75 7.49 0.49
C ARG A 8 9.31 8.77 1.17
N PHE A 9 8.10 9.22 0.85
CA PHE A 9 7.54 10.46 1.38
C PHE A 9 6.02 10.36 1.46
N SER A 10 5.42 11.23 2.27
CA SER A 10 3.97 11.30 2.43
C SER A 10 3.47 12.63 1.90
N ILE A 11 2.40 12.57 1.11
CA ILE A 11 1.64 13.73 0.62
C ILE A 11 0.21 13.62 1.15
N ASP A 12 -0.70 13.05 0.36
CA ASP A 12 -2.02 12.56 0.75
C ASP A 12 -1.99 11.07 1.17
N ALA A 13 -1.04 10.31 0.60
CA ALA A 13 -0.68 8.95 0.99
C ALA A 13 0.85 8.77 1.06
N GLU A 14 1.32 7.68 1.67
CA GLU A 14 2.75 7.32 1.61
C GLU A 14 3.08 6.75 0.23
N VAL A 15 4.07 7.34 -0.44
CA VAL A 15 4.51 6.96 -1.78
C VAL A 15 5.99 6.61 -1.73
N THR A 16 6.38 5.57 -2.46
CA THR A 16 7.80 5.28 -2.71
C THR A 16 8.13 5.52 -4.19
N GLN A 17 8.91 6.56 -4.46
CA GLN A 17 9.49 6.81 -5.77
C GLN A 17 10.80 6.05 -5.88
N TRP A 18 10.76 4.91 -6.58
CA TRP A 18 11.98 4.14 -6.87
C TRP A 18 12.84 4.85 -7.92
N LEU A 19 14.14 4.93 -7.66
CA LEU A 19 15.17 5.39 -8.60
C LEU A 19 15.87 4.20 -9.28
N ASP A 20 15.93 3.06 -8.58
CA ASP A 20 16.47 1.81 -9.10
C ASP A 20 15.44 1.09 -9.99
N ALA A 21 15.86 0.69 -11.20
CA ALA A 21 14.99 0.08 -12.20
C ALA A 21 14.46 -1.30 -11.77
N ASP A 22 15.26 -2.09 -11.05
CA ASP A 22 14.82 -3.41 -10.58
C ASP A 22 13.76 -3.26 -9.49
N MET A 23 13.87 -2.23 -8.64
CA MET A 23 12.83 -1.92 -7.66
C MET A 23 11.55 -1.41 -8.30
N GLN A 24 11.64 -0.58 -9.35
CA GLN A 24 10.46 -0.16 -10.13
C GLN A 24 9.73 -1.38 -10.74
N ALA A 25 10.47 -2.28 -11.38
CA ALA A 25 9.90 -3.49 -11.98
C ALA A 25 9.30 -4.43 -10.92
N LEU A 26 9.96 -4.58 -9.77
CA LEU A 26 9.46 -5.38 -8.66
C LEU A 26 8.16 -4.80 -8.08
N GLN A 27 8.10 -3.48 -7.88
CA GLN A 27 6.90 -2.78 -7.43
C GLN A 27 5.72 -3.06 -8.35
N GLN A 28 5.89 -2.84 -9.66
CA GLN A 28 4.86 -3.12 -10.67
C GLN A 28 4.40 -4.58 -10.66
N ALA A 29 5.33 -5.52 -10.51
CA ALA A 29 5.01 -6.95 -10.45
C ALA A 29 4.19 -7.32 -9.21
N ILE A 30 4.50 -6.73 -8.05
CA ILE A 30 3.76 -6.97 -6.81
C ILE A 30 2.39 -6.29 -6.87
N ASP A 31 2.30 -5.07 -7.39
CA ASP A 31 1.05 -4.33 -7.57
C ASP A 31 0.09 -5.06 -8.52
N ALA A 32 0.61 -5.71 -9.57
CA ALA A 32 -0.21 -6.53 -10.46
C ALA A 32 -0.79 -7.78 -9.76
N VAL A 33 -0.08 -8.34 -8.78
CA VAL A 33 -0.53 -9.53 -8.01
C VAL A 33 -1.48 -9.12 -6.89
N LEU A 34 -1.30 -7.93 -6.32
CA LEU A 34 -2.10 -7.37 -5.22
C LEU A 34 -2.76 -6.04 -5.66
N PRO A 35 -3.67 -6.07 -6.67
CA PRO A 35 -4.17 -4.85 -7.31
C PRO A 35 -5.18 -4.07 -6.47
N ARG A 36 -5.66 -4.64 -5.36
CA ARG A 36 -6.66 -4.01 -4.47
C ARG A 36 -6.03 -3.33 -3.26
N THR A 37 -4.71 -3.26 -3.21
CA THR A 37 -3.96 -2.67 -2.11
C THR A 37 -2.86 -1.77 -2.64
N ALA A 38 -2.56 -0.71 -1.90
CA ALA A 38 -1.27 -0.05 -2.01
C ALA A 38 -0.23 -0.94 -1.34
N ASN A 39 0.86 -1.25 -2.06
CA ASN A 39 1.87 -2.19 -1.59
C ASN A 39 3.19 -1.46 -1.32
N ARG A 40 3.55 -1.35 -0.05
CA ARG A 40 4.84 -0.80 0.38
C ARG A 40 5.87 -1.93 0.45
N LEU A 41 6.98 -1.76 -0.26
CA LEU A 41 8.09 -2.71 -0.26
C LEU A 41 9.23 -2.25 0.64
N SER A 42 9.72 -3.16 1.47
CA SER A 42 10.94 -2.97 2.26
C SER A 42 11.92 -4.10 1.96
N VAL A 43 13.13 -3.74 1.54
CA VAL A 43 14.22 -4.68 1.27
C VAL A 43 15.22 -4.68 2.43
N PRO A 44 15.99 -5.77 2.61
CA PRO A 44 17.04 -5.84 3.63
C PRO A 44 18.02 -4.69 3.47
N TRP A 45 18.40 -4.07 4.60
CA TRP A 45 19.42 -3.03 4.61
C TRP A 45 20.80 -3.59 4.25
N SER A 46 21.15 -4.77 4.78
CA SER A 46 22.43 -5.42 4.52
C SER A 46 22.26 -6.68 3.66
N GLY A 47 22.86 -6.66 2.47
CA GLY A 47 23.12 -7.85 1.67
C GLY A 47 22.23 -8.04 0.44
N GLU A 48 22.41 -9.19 -0.20
CA GLU A 48 21.71 -9.60 -1.43
C GLU A 48 20.60 -10.63 -1.17
N GLN A 49 20.07 -10.70 0.07
CA GLN A 49 19.04 -11.68 0.39
C GLN A 49 17.80 -11.43 -0.47
N PRO A 50 17.15 -12.49 -0.97
CA PRO A 50 16.07 -12.36 -1.94
C PRO A 50 14.74 -11.95 -1.29
N TRP A 51 14.73 -11.60 -0.01
CA TRP A 51 13.50 -11.38 0.75
C TRP A 51 13.05 -9.93 0.64
N VAL A 52 11.75 -9.74 0.54
CA VAL A 52 11.10 -8.42 0.48
C VAL A 52 9.91 -8.48 1.42
N LEU A 53 9.87 -7.57 2.38
CA LEU A 53 8.68 -7.37 3.18
C LEU A 53 7.70 -6.54 2.34
N VAL A 54 6.48 -7.06 2.19
CA VAL A 54 5.38 -6.41 1.50
C VAL A 54 4.32 -6.08 2.54
N GLU A 55 4.06 -4.79 2.69
CA GLU A 55 2.97 -4.24 3.49
C GLU A 55 1.86 -3.84 2.52
N ALA A 56 0.75 -4.57 2.52
CA ALA A 56 -0.38 -4.36 1.61
C ALA A 56 -1.58 -3.82 2.39
N SER A 57 -2.03 -2.62 2.05
CA SER A 57 -3.16 -1.95 2.73
C SER A 57 -4.10 -1.26 1.74
N ALA A 58 -5.32 -0.99 2.19
CA ALA A 58 -6.30 -0.14 1.50
C ALA A 58 -7.20 0.52 2.55
N ASP A 59 -8.00 1.50 2.15
CA ASP A 59 -8.88 2.25 3.07
C ASP A 59 -9.78 1.34 3.92
N ILE A 60 -10.24 0.23 3.34
CA ILE A 60 -11.09 -0.77 4.01
C ILE A 60 -10.32 -2.01 4.50
N GLN A 61 -9.02 -2.12 4.20
CA GLN A 61 -8.19 -3.29 4.50
C GLN A 61 -7.00 -2.86 5.36
N PRO A 62 -7.02 -3.16 6.68
CA PRO A 62 -5.85 -2.99 7.53
C PRO A 62 -4.65 -3.76 6.98
N THR A 63 -3.45 -3.25 7.23
CA THR A 63 -2.21 -3.75 6.66
C THR A 63 -2.06 -5.27 6.83
N LEU A 64 -1.86 -5.94 5.69
CA LEU A 64 -1.45 -7.32 5.59
C LEU A 64 0.05 -7.38 5.36
N TYR A 65 0.72 -8.26 6.10
CA TYR A 65 2.16 -8.47 5.96
C TYR A 65 2.44 -9.75 5.19
N TYR A 66 3.25 -9.64 4.14
CA TYR A 66 3.76 -10.77 3.38
C TYR A 66 5.28 -10.70 3.29
N LEU A 67 5.90 -11.88 3.31
CA LEU A 67 7.29 -12.06 2.95
C LEU A 67 7.33 -12.60 1.52
N PHE A 68 7.86 -11.81 0.60
CA PHE A 68 8.06 -12.19 -0.80
C PHE A 68 9.50 -12.62 -1.04
N ASN A 69 9.70 -13.73 -1.74
CA ASN A 69 11.02 -14.19 -2.17
C ASN A 69 11.23 -13.89 -3.67
N ARG A 70 12.19 -13.04 -4.01
CA ARG A 70 12.47 -12.62 -5.40
C ARG A 70 12.92 -13.76 -6.30
N ASN A 71 13.62 -14.76 -5.76
CA ASN A 71 14.15 -15.87 -6.56
C ASN A 71 13.06 -16.89 -6.89
N THR A 72 12.25 -17.27 -5.90
CA THR A 72 11.19 -18.28 -6.07
C THR A 72 9.83 -17.68 -6.46
N ARG A 73 9.70 -16.35 -6.38
CA ARG A 73 8.47 -15.57 -6.59
C ARG A 73 7.31 -16.02 -5.70
N LYS A 74 7.62 -16.55 -4.51
CA LYS A 74 6.61 -17.02 -3.53
C LYS A 74 6.30 -15.95 -2.51
N PHE A 75 5.01 -15.82 -2.19
CA PHE A 75 4.52 -15.04 -1.06
C PHE A 75 4.25 -15.96 0.14
N THR A 76 4.76 -15.58 1.30
CA THR A 76 4.42 -16.17 2.59
C THR A 76 3.69 -15.13 3.41
N ARG A 77 2.44 -15.38 3.79
CA ARG A 77 1.69 -14.46 4.66
C ARG A 77 2.24 -14.53 6.08
N LEU A 78 2.60 -13.39 6.65
CA LEU A 78 3.11 -13.28 8.01
C LEU A 78 1.97 -12.97 9.01
N GLY A 79 0.98 -12.20 8.59
CA GLY A 79 -0.15 -11.83 9.45
C GLY A 79 -0.87 -10.59 8.98
N ALA A 80 -1.71 -10.04 9.86
CA ALA A 80 -2.41 -8.78 9.68
C ALA A 80 -2.17 -7.91 10.91
N TRP A 81 -2.08 -6.59 10.72
CA TRP A 81 -1.93 -5.65 11.83
C TRP A 81 -3.15 -5.63 12.75
N ARG A 82 -4.35 -5.66 12.16
CA ARG A 82 -5.65 -5.65 12.86
C ARG A 82 -6.50 -6.85 12.43
N PRO A 83 -6.18 -8.07 12.92
CA PRO A 83 -6.89 -9.28 12.53
C PRO A 83 -8.34 -9.34 13.04
N ASP A 84 -8.68 -8.48 14.01
CA ASP A 84 -10.00 -8.28 14.59
C ASP A 84 -10.99 -7.55 13.66
N ILE A 85 -10.49 -6.82 12.67
CA ILE A 85 -11.30 -6.07 11.72
C ILE A 85 -11.60 -6.94 10.50
N ASP A 86 -12.89 -7.16 10.22
CA ASP A 86 -13.34 -7.79 8.97
C ASP A 86 -13.46 -6.72 7.87
N PRO A 87 -12.62 -6.76 6.82
CA PRO A 87 -12.70 -5.81 5.70
C PRO A 87 -14.05 -5.81 5.00
N LYS A 88 -14.79 -6.93 5.04
CA LYS A 88 -16.13 -7.03 4.43
C LYS A 88 -17.18 -6.23 5.17
N GLN A 89 -16.93 -5.91 6.44
CA GLN A 89 -17.81 -5.10 7.27
C GLN A 89 -17.42 -3.61 7.26
N GLN A 90 -16.32 -3.26 6.59
CA GLN A 90 -15.91 -1.87 6.40
C GLN A 90 -16.65 -1.27 5.20
N ALA A 91 -17.13 -0.04 5.37
CA ALA A 91 -17.73 0.76 4.31
C ALA A 91 -16.63 1.49 3.53
N GLU A 92 -16.74 1.50 2.21
CA GLU A 92 -15.89 2.34 1.36
C GLU A 92 -16.24 3.82 1.59
N MET A 93 -15.24 4.69 1.40
CA MET A 93 -15.40 6.14 1.54
C MET A 93 -15.41 6.79 0.16
N ASP A 94 -16.49 7.49 -0.14
CA ASP A 94 -16.63 8.26 -1.37
C ASP A 94 -16.32 9.74 -1.11
N LEU A 95 -15.41 10.33 -1.91
CA LEU A 95 -15.24 11.78 -1.93
C LEU A 95 -16.39 12.42 -2.71
N LYS A 96 -17.20 13.23 -2.03
CA LYS A 96 -18.26 14.05 -2.62
C LYS A 96 -17.92 15.53 -2.49
N TRP A 97 -18.22 16.29 -3.53
CA TRP A 97 -18.04 17.75 -3.55
C TRP A 97 -19.40 18.41 -3.33
N LEU A 98 -19.69 18.81 -2.10
CA LEU A 98 -20.99 19.39 -1.74
C LEU A 98 -20.95 20.91 -1.88
N LYS A 99 -22.02 21.50 -2.45
CA LYS A 99 -22.16 22.96 -2.54
C LYS A 99 -22.80 23.51 -1.27
N ALA A 100 -22.09 24.37 -0.57
CA ALA A 100 -22.58 25.06 0.63
C ALA A 100 -23.53 26.21 0.27
N ARG A 101 -24.27 26.71 1.27
CA ARG A 101 -25.28 27.78 1.11
C ARG A 101 -24.69 29.11 0.61
N ASP A 102 -23.42 29.33 0.91
CA ASP A 102 -22.63 30.50 0.52
C ASP A 102 -22.00 30.34 -0.88
N GLY A 103 -22.25 29.22 -1.55
CA GLY A 103 -21.73 28.92 -2.87
C GLY A 103 -20.35 28.27 -2.89
N LEU A 104 -19.71 28.08 -1.74
CA LEU A 104 -18.41 27.40 -1.64
C LEU A 104 -18.55 25.87 -1.84
N VAL A 105 -17.46 25.22 -2.24
CA VAL A 105 -17.39 23.77 -2.40
C VAL A 105 -16.70 23.15 -1.20
N LEU A 106 -17.36 22.16 -0.59
CA LEU A 106 -16.86 21.41 0.55
C LEU A 106 -16.50 19.97 0.13
N PRO A 107 -15.21 19.58 0.11
CA PRO A 107 -14.82 18.18 -0.07
C PRO A 107 -15.24 17.40 1.19
N THR A 108 -16.10 16.40 1.01
CA THR A 108 -16.68 15.62 2.09
C THR A 108 -16.49 14.14 1.79
N TRP A 109 -15.87 13.41 2.71
CA TRP A 109 -15.83 11.96 2.65
C TRP A 109 -17.10 11.37 3.25
N VAL A 110 -17.76 10.47 2.51
CA VAL A 110 -19.02 9.86 2.92
C VAL A 110 -18.85 8.34 2.92
N SER A 111 -19.17 7.70 4.05
CA SER A 111 -19.33 6.25 4.16
C SER A 111 -20.81 5.90 4.19
N THR A 112 -21.25 4.98 3.34
CA THR A 112 -22.62 4.46 3.36
C THR A 112 -22.66 3.06 3.98
N PRO A 113 -23.68 2.72 4.78
CA PRO A 113 -23.91 1.34 5.21
C PRO A 113 -24.04 0.41 4.00
N ARG A 114 -23.65 -0.86 4.18
CA ARG A 114 -23.91 -1.91 3.19
C ARG A 114 -25.33 -2.43 3.29
#